data_AF-A0A1I7KVE5-F1
#
_entry.id   AF-A0A1I7KVE5-F1
#
_cell.length_a   1.000
_cell.length_b   1.000
_cell.length_c   1.000
_cell.angle_alpha   90.00
_cell.angle_beta   90.00
_cell.angle_gamma   90.00
#
_symmetry.space_group_name_H-M   'P 1'
#
loop_
_entity.id
_entity.type
_entity.pdbx_description
1 polymer ?
#
loop_
_entity_poly.entity_id
_entity_poly.type
_entity_poly.pdbx_seq_one_letter_code
_entity_poly.pdbx_strand_id
1 'polypeptide(L)'
;MWMPKSQSELIRTARGERSQAEFSKALGCDRSCLSRYERETLGAPPHVITRCLQIVAAMPQTSDLKGRPVDRALDLARQAVAELELLQALPASGRSK
;
A
#
# COMPACT_ATOMS: atom_id res chain seq x y z
N MET A 1 -1.62 -4.43 -9.18
CA MET A 1 -1.46 -5.51 -8.19
C MET A 1 -0.01 -5.97 -8.27
N TRP A 2 0.80 -5.65 -7.25
CA TRP A 2 2.18 -6.14 -7.16
C TRP A 2 2.16 -7.48 -6.43
N MET A 3 2.94 -8.45 -6.91
CA MET A 3 3.07 -9.77 -6.29
C MET A 3 4.55 -10.13 -6.18
N PRO A 4 5.01 -10.66 -5.03
CA PRO A 4 6.39 -11.10 -4.89
C PRO A 4 6.68 -12.25 -5.87
N LYS A 5 7.83 -12.16 -6.54
CA LYS A 5 8.29 -13.14 -7.54
C LYS A 5 9.24 -14.18 -6.98
N SER A 6 9.67 -14.01 -5.73
CA SER A 6 10.59 -14.92 -5.06
C SER A 6 10.30 -15.06 -3.56
N GLN A 7 10.89 -16.09 -2.95
CA GLN A 7 10.83 -16.29 -1.50
C GLN A 7 11.47 -15.12 -0.75
N SER A 8 12.64 -14.66 -1.21
CA SER A 8 13.33 -13.52 -0.58
C SER A 8 12.50 -12.26 -0.62
N GLU A 9 11.85 -11.97 -1.75
CA GLU A 9 10.96 -10.81 -1.90
C GLU A 9 9.76 -10.93 -0.96
N LEU A 10 9.09 -12.09 -0.93
CA LEU A 10 7.99 -12.36 -0.02
C LEU A 10 8.38 -12.14 1.45
N ILE A 11 9.50 -12.71 1.88
CA ILE A 11 9.95 -12.65 3.28
C ILE A 11 10.37 -11.22 3.65
N ARG A 12 11.13 -10.53 2.79
CA ARG A 12 11.57 -9.15 3.06
C ARG A 12 10.38 -8.18 3.10
N THR A 13 9.43 -8.32 2.18
CA THR A 13 8.22 -7.51 2.20
C THR A 13 7.40 -7.80 3.45
N ALA A 14 7.17 -9.08 3.79
CA ALA A 14 6.48 -9.44 5.02
C ALA A 14 7.18 -8.88 6.26
N ARG A 15 8.53 -8.90 6.31
CA ARG A 15 9.30 -8.34 7.42
C ARG A 15 9.09 -6.83 7.55
N GLY A 16 9.10 -6.11 6.43
CA GLY A 16 9.06 -4.65 6.40
C GLY A 16 10.29 -4.05 7.10
N GLU A 17 10.05 -3.07 7.96
CA GLU A 17 11.10 -2.36 8.70
C GLU A 17 11.62 -3.11 9.93
N ARG A 18 10.95 -4.21 10.34
CA ARG A 18 11.37 -5.01 11.49
C ARG A 18 12.76 -5.58 11.29
N SER A 19 13.52 -5.70 12.38
CA SER A 19 14.79 -6.40 12.35
C SER A 19 14.59 -7.90 12.11
N GLN A 20 15.62 -8.59 11.61
CA GLN A 20 15.57 -10.06 11.48
C GLN A 20 15.35 -10.76 12.83
N ALA A 21 15.89 -10.21 13.92
CA ALA A 21 15.74 -10.81 15.25
C ALA A 21 14.30 -10.71 15.78
N GLU A 22 13.63 -9.58 15.56
CA GLU A 22 12.22 -9.41 15.92
C GLU A 22 11.32 -10.27 15.04
N PHE A 23 11.58 -10.28 13.74
CA PHE A 23 10.72 -11.00 12.81
C PHE A 23 10.87 -12.51 12.93
N SER A 24 12.07 -13.03 13.21
CA SER A 24 12.26 -14.46 13.41
C SER A 24 11.49 -14.97 14.65
N LYS A 25 11.45 -14.18 15.73
CA LYS A 25 10.61 -14.47 16.90
C LYS A 25 9.12 -14.52 16.53
N ALA A 26 8.64 -13.56 15.73
CA ALA A 26 7.24 -13.54 15.27
C ALA A 26 6.89 -14.72 14.35
N LEU A 27 7.86 -15.28 13.64
CA LEU A 27 7.71 -16.46 12.79
C LEU A 27 7.94 -17.79 13.54
N GLY A 28 8.48 -17.75 14.76
CA GLY A 28 8.85 -18.94 15.53
C GLY A 28 10.07 -19.67 14.96
N CYS A 29 11.01 -18.95 14.36
CA CYS A 29 12.24 -19.52 13.79
C CYS A 29 13.51 -18.79 14.25
N ASP A 30 14.66 -19.42 14.03
CA ASP A 30 15.95 -18.81 14.36
C ASP A 30 16.32 -17.66 13.42
N ARG A 31 16.96 -16.62 13.97
CA ARG A 31 17.45 -15.47 13.19
C ARG A 31 18.40 -15.89 12.07
N SER A 32 19.26 -16.89 12.32
CA SER A 32 20.20 -17.43 11.33
C SER A 32 19.47 -18.12 10.17
N CYS A 33 18.44 -18.91 10.47
CA CYS A 33 17.55 -19.50 9.48
C CYS A 33 16.86 -18.42 8.65
N LEU A 34 16.26 -17.41 9.30
CA LEU A 34 15.62 -16.29 8.60
C LEU A 34 16.57 -15.57 7.64
N SER A 35 17.80 -15.29 8.07
CA SER A 35 18.82 -14.68 7.21
C SER A 35 19.13 -15.53 5.97
N ARG A 36 19.21 -16.86 6.13
CA ARG A 36 19.41 -17.78 5.00
C ARG A 36 18.20 -17.88 4.08
N TYR A 37 16.98 -17.81 4.62
CA TYR A 37 15.74 -17.76 3.85
C TYR A 37 15.65 -16.49 3.01
N GLU A 38 16.00 -15.33 3.59
CA GLU A 38 16.02 -14.03 2.90
C GLU A 38 17.08 -13.97 1.80
N ARG A 39 18.15 -14.76 1.91
CA ARG A 39 19.20 -14.88 0.89
C ARG A 39 18.96 -16.03 -0.08
N GLU A 40 17.88 -16.79 0.09
CA GLU A 40 17.57 -18.02 -0.69
C GLU A 40 18.68 -19.08 -0.66
N THR A 41 19.57 -19.01 0.33
CA THR A 41 20.58 -20.05 0.60
C THR A 41 20.04 -21.22 1.43
N LEU A 42 18.76 -21.14 1.80
CA LEU A 42 17.97 -22.18 2.45
C LEU A 42 16.49 -21.95 2.09
N GLY A 43 15.79 -23.03 1.74
CA GLY A 43 14.33 -22.96 1.53
C GLY A 43 13.61 -22.75 2.86
N ALA A 44 12.68 -21.80 2.89
CA ALA A 44 11.87 -21.56 4.08
C ALA A 44 10.83 -22.67 4.24
N PRO A 45 10.57 -23.15 5.47
CA PRO A 45 9.55 -24.16 5.69
C PRO A 45 8.14 -23.60 5.40
N PRO A 46 7.16 -24.46 5.05
CA PRO A 46 5.83 -24.02 4.62
C PRO A 46 5.11 -23.08 5.61
N HIS A 47 5.30 -23.28 6.91
CA HIS A 47 4.68 -22.43 7.93
C HIS A 47 5.21 -20.98 7.89
N VAL A 48 6.50 -20.79 7.61
CA VAL A 48 7.09 -19.45 7.43
C VAL A 48 6.52 -18.77 6.19
N ILE A 49 6.47 -19.49 5.07
CA ILE A 49 5.90 -18.96 3.81
C ILE A 49 4.44 -18.57 4.00
N THR A 50 3.63 -19.46 4.59
CA THR A 50 2.21 -19.21 4.88
C THR A 50 2.03 -17.97 5.74
N ARG A 51 2.85 -17.81 6.78
CA ARG A 51 2.78 -16.64 7.66
C ARG A 51 3.16 -15.35 6.94
N CYS A 52 4.21 -15.38 6.11
CA CYS A 52 4.60 -14.23 5.28
C CYS A 52 3.50 -13.86 4.28
N LEU A 53 2.87 -14.84 3.64
CA LEU A 53 1.74 -14.61 2.72
C LEU A 53 0.56 -13.93 3.43
N GLN A 54 0.19 -14.39 4.63
CA GLN A 54 -0.87 -13.76 5.43
C GLN A 54 -0.54 -12.30 5.75
N ILE A 55 0.71 -12.02 6.14
CA ILE A 55 1.16 -10.65 6.44
C ILE A 55 1.04 -9.77 5.20
N VAL A 56 1.55 -10.21 4.05
CA VAL A 56 1.50 -9.43 2.80
C VAL A 56 0.07 -9.26 2.29
N ALA A 57 -0.79 -10.28 2.42
CA ALA A 57 -2.19 -10.18 2.05
C ALA A 57 -2.98 -9.20 2.93
N ALA A 58 -2.60 -9.09 4.21
CA ALA A 58 -3.19 -8.15 5.16
C ALA A 58 -2.61 -6.73 5.05
N MET A 59 -1.50 -6.53 4.32
CA MET A 59 -0.98 -5.19 4.08
C MET A 59 -2.01 -4.40 3.28
N PRO A 60 -2.28 -3.13 3.66
CA PRO A 60 -3.04 -2.25 2.82
C PRO A 60 -2.30 -2.19 1.48
N GLN A 61 -2.93 -2.72 0.43
CA GLN A 61 -2.35 -2.69 -0.89
C GLN A 61 -2.12 -1.21 -1.20
N THR A 62 -0.86 -0.78 -1.24
CA THR A 62 -0.48 0.60 -1.63
C THR A 62 -0.74 0.85 -3.12
N SER A 63 -1.60 0.05 -3.75
CA SER A 63 -2.48 0.48 -4.83
C SER A 63 -3.81 0.99 -4.27
N ASP A 64 -3.78 1.85 -3.24
CA ASP A 64 -4.90 2.72 -2.96
C ASP A 64 -4.64 4.01 -3.75
N LEU A 65 -5.48 4.21 -4.76
CA LEU A 65 -5.55 5.35 -5.66
C LEU A 65 -5.92 6.66 -4.93
N LYS A 66 -5.62 6.78 -3.64
CA LYS A 66 -5.97 7.93 -2.78
C LYS A 66 -4.89 9.01 -2.73
N GLY A 67 -3.95 9.00 -3.66
CA GLY A 67 -2.81 9.89 -3.57
C GLY A 67 -2.05 10.16 -4.86
N ARG A 68 -2.55 9.79 -6.05
CA ARG A 68 -1.92 10.34 -7.25
C ARG A 68 -2.20 11.84 -7.24
N PRO A 69 -1.18 12.69 -7.44
CA PRO A 69 -1.39 14.14 -7.58
C PRO A 69 -2.47 14.47 -8.63
N VAL A 70 -2.60 13.61 -9.65
CA VAL A 70 -3.61 13.70 -10.71
C VAL A 70 -5.04 13.49 -10.19
N ASP A 71 -5.27 12.49 -9.34
CA ASP A 71 -6.61 12.20 -8.81
C ASP A 71 -7.09 13.36 -7.91
N ARG A 72 -6.18 13.89 -7.08
CA ARG A 72 -6.43 15.09 -6.28
C ARG A 72 -6.70 16.33 -7.14
N ALA A 73 -5.93 16.51 -8.21
CA ALA A 73 -6.13 17.63 -9.14
C ALA A 73 -7.49 17.52 -9.86
N LEU A 74 -7.91 16.30 -10.22
CA LEU A 74 -9.20 16.06 -10.87
C LEU A 74 -10.37 16.36 -9.93
N ASP A 75 -10.27 15.99 -8.66
CA ASP A 75 -11.30 16.30 -7.66
C ASP A 75 -11.43 17.81 -7.43
N LEU A 76 -10.31 18.53 -7.34
CA LEU A 76 -10.32 20.00 -7.26
C LEU A 76 -10.96 20.64 -8.50
N ALA A 77 -10.64 20.12 -9.70
CA ALA A 77 -11.22 20.61 -10.94
C ALA A 77 -12.75 20.41 -10.97
N ARG A 78 -13.24 19.24 -10.54
CA ARG A 78 -14.68 18.95 -10.45
C ARG A 78 -15.40 19.88 -9.48
N GLN A 79 -14.81 20.14 -8.32
CA GLN A 79 -15.37 21.07 -7.32
C GLN A 79 -15.46 22.50 -7.87
N ALA A 80 -14.40 22.98 -8.51
CA ALA A 80 -14.39 24.31 -9.11
C ALA A 80 -15.45 24.47 -10.21
N VAL A 81 -15.62 23.45 -11.07
CA VAL A 81 -16.65 23.46 -12.11
C VAL A 81 -18.05 23.50 -11.50
N ALA A 82 -18.34 22.68 -10.49
CA ALA A 82 -19.63 22.65 -9.83
C ALA A 82 -20.00 24.01 -9.18
N GLU A 83 -19.02 24.71 -8.61
CA GLU A 83 -19.21 26.05 -8.05
C GLU A 83 -19.52 27.09 -9.13
N LEU A 84 -18.81 27.04 -10.26
CA LEU A 84 -19.06 27.94 -11.39
C LEU A 84 -20.45 27.72 -12.02
N GLU A 85 -20.87 26.46 -12.17
CA GLU A 85 -22.20 26.11 -12.66
C GLU A 85 -23.29 26.64 -11.73
N LEU A 86 -23.10 26.54 -10.41
CA LEU A 86 -24.02 27.12 -9.42
C LEU A 86 -24.11 28.64 -9.57
N LEU A 87 -22.97 29.33 -9.68
CA LEU A 87 -22.92 30.79 -9.83
C LEU A 87 -23.53 31.26 -11.16
N GLN A 88 -23.38 30.48 -12.23
CA GLN A 88 -24.02 30.76 -13.52
C GLN A 88 -25.55 30.54 -13.46
N ALA A 89 -26.00 29.55 -12.68
CA ALA A 89 -27.42 29.24 -12.51
C ALA A 89 -28.16 30.23 -11.61
N LEU A 90 -27.44 31.04 -10.81
CA LEU A 90 -28.04 32.14 -10.07
C LEU A 90 -28.46 33.25 -11.07
N PRO A 91 -29.76 33.58 -11.18
CA PRO A 91 -30.19 34.68 -12.03
C PRO A 91 -29.54 35.97 -11.53
N ALA A 92 -29.11 36.83 -12.47
CA ALA A 92 -28.52 38.14 -12.20
C ALA A 92 -29.47 39.00 -11.35
N SER A 93 -29.41 38.84 -10.03
CA SER A 93 -30.18 39.61 -9.09
C SER A 93 -29.52 40.98 -8.95
N GLY A 94 -30.02 41.92 -9.74
CA GLY A 94 -30.08 43.32 -9.36
C GLY A 94 -28.97 44.24 -9.87
N ARG A 95 -29.11 44.69 -11.13
CA ARG A 95 -28.93 46.12 -11.45
C ARG A 95 -30.10 46.57 -12.31
N SER A 96 -31.16 47.05 -11.65
CA SER A 96 -32.16 47.91 -12.26
C SER A 96 -32.15 49.23 -11.53
N LYS A 97 -31.78 50.27 -12.30
CA LYS A 97 -31.88 51.72 -12.09
C LYS A 97 -31.19 52.33 -10.88
#